data_AF-A0A662CS49-F1
#
_entry.id   AF-A0A662CS49-F1
#
_cell.length_a   1.000
_cell.length_b   1.000
_cell.length_c   1.000
_cell.angle_alpha   90.00
_cell.angle_beta   90.00
_cell.angle_gamma   90.00
#
_symmetry.space_group_name_H-M   'P 1'
#
loop_
_entity.id
_entity.type
_entity.pdbx_description
1 polymer ?
#
loop_
_entity_poly.entity_id
_entity_poly.type
_entity_poly.pdbx_seq_one_letter_code
_entity_poly.pdbx_strand_id
1 'polypeptide(L)'
;MATKEKIVAAVDIGTTKIVSLVGRLNEQGKLEVLGISQTPSKGVKRGVVLNIDETVNAIQSTSSEAIEQSEIKFNEVFVGIAGQHIKSVKNRGYINRDS
;
A
#
# COMPACT_ATOMS: atom_id res chain seq x y z
N MET A 1 1.31 -2.69 31.17
CA MET A 1 0.43 -2.33 30.03
C MET A 1 1.14 -2.78 28.76
N ALA A 2 0.54 -3.66 27.96
CA ALA A 2 1.13 -4.06 26.69
C ALA A 2 1.16 -2.83 25.76
N THR A 3 2.34 -2.42 25.34
CA THR A 3 2.52 -1.44 24.27
C THR A 3 1.83 -2.01 23.04
N LYS A 4 0.78 -1.35 22.57
CA LYS A 4 0.06 -1.76 21.36
C LYS A 4 1.07 -1.70 20.22
N GLU A 5 1.50 -2.86 19.74
CA GLU A 5 2.45 -2.94 18.65
C GLU A 5 1.88 -2.22 17.42
N LYS A 6 2.65 -1.29 16.87
CA LYS A 6 2.24 -0.54 15.69
C LYS A 6 2.53 -1.38 14.47
N ILE A 7 1.56 -2.20 14.09
CA ILE A 7 1.58 -2.94 12.84
C ILE A 7 1.30 -1.99 11.68
N VAL A 8 2.07 -2.15 10.61
CA VAL A 8 1.93 -1.43 9.35
C VAL A 8 1.82 -2.47 8.25
N ALA A 9 0.73 -2.40 7.49
CA ALA A 9 0.60 -3.15 6.25
C ALA A 9 0.64 -2.18 5.06
N ALA A 10 1.29 -2.59 3.98
CA ALA A 10 1.36 -1.83 2.74
C ALA A 10 1.14 -2.74 1.52
N VAL A 11 0.47 -2.20 0.50
CA VAL A 11 0.31 -2.82 -0.81
C VAL A 11 0.80 -1.86 -1.87
N ASP A 12 1.76 -2.25 -2.70
CA ASP A 12 2.21 -1.47 -3.86
C ASP A 12 1.65 -2.07 -5.15
N ILE A 13 0.85 -1.29 -5.88
CA ILE A 13 0.20 -1.73 -7.11
C ILE A 13 1.02 -1.24 -8.31
N GLY A 14 1.97 -2.08 -8.73
CA GLY A 14 2.80 -1.83 -9.90
C GLY A 14 2.23 -2.43 -11.19
N THR A 15 2.73 -1.95 -12.33
CA THR A 15 2.42 -2.51 -13.66
C THR A 15 3.10 -3.85 -13.91
N THR A 16 4.20 -4.13 -13.20
CA THR A 16 4.98 -5.37 -13.38
C THR A 16 4.59 -6.40 -12.31
N LYS A 17 4.37 -5.93 -11.09
CA LYS A 17 4.05 -6.76 -9.93
C LYS A 17 3.25 -5.97 -8.91
N ILE A 18 2.49 -6.69 -8.11
CA ILE A 18 1.86 -6.17 -6.90
C ILE A 18 2.63 -6.77 -5.72
N VAL A 19 2.91 -5.96 -4.70
CA VAL A 19 3.71 -6.35 -3.53
C VAL A 19 2.90 -6.06 -2.27
N SER A 20 2.82 -7.01 -1.35
CA SER A 20 2.29 -6.81 0.00
C SER A 20 3.40 -6.92 1.04
N LEU A 21 3.38 -6.02 2.02
CA LEU A 21 4.34 -5.99 3.13
C LEU A 21 3.58 -5.84 4.44
N VAL A 22 4.00 -6.59 5.46
CA VAL A 22 3.57 -6.43 6.85
C VAL A 22 4.81 -6.21 7.70
N GLY A 23 4.77 -5.20 8.57
CA GLY A 23 5.86 -4.89 9.47
C GLY A 23 5.39 -4.27 10.78
N ARG A 24 6.32 -4.14 11.72
CA ARG A 24 6.11 -3.53 13.03
C ARG A 24 7.06 -2.34 13.19
N LEU A 25 6.55 -1.23 13.71
CA LEU A 25 7.43 -0.14 14.15
C LEU A 25 7.99 -0.44 15.54
N ASN A 26 9.30 -0.45 15.67
CA ASN A 26 9.97 -0.56 16.96
C ASN A 26 9.91 0.76 17.75
N GLU A 27 10.44 0.76 18.97
CA GLU A 27 10.45 1.93 19.87
C GLU A 27 11.18 3.15 19.28
N GLN A 28 12.10 2.93 18.33
CA GLN A 28 12.84 3.97 17.61
C GLN A 28 12.13 4.45 16.33
N GLY A 29 10.92 3.95 16.06
CA GLY A 29 10.16 4.28 14.85
C GLY A 29 10.71 3.65 13.57
N LYS A 30 11.60 2.65 13.68
CA LYS A 30 12.10 1.89 12.52
C LYS A 30 11.16 0.74 12.20
N LEU A 31 10.95 0.50 10.92
CA LEU A 31 10.12 -0.61 10.43
C LEU A 31 10.93 -1.91 10.43
N GLU A 32 10.44 -2.89 11.16
CA GLU A 32 10.87 -4.29 11.10
C GLU A 32 9.90 -5.03 10.16
N VAL A 33 10.42 -5.68 9.12
CA VAL A 33 9.61 -6.42 8.16
C VAL A 33 9.33 -7.82 8.72
N LEU A 34 8.05 -8.17 8.82
CA LEU A 34 7.58 -9.45 9.35
C LEU A 34 7.09 -10.38 8.24
N GLY A 35 6.60 -9.82 7.13
CA GLY A 35 6.19 -10.59 5.95
C GLY A 35 6.25 -9.75 4.69
N ILE A 36 6.65 -10.37 3.58
CA ILE A 36 6.68 -9.75 2.27
C ILE A 36 6.36 -10.76 1.17
N SER A 37 5.47 -10.38 0.26
CA SER A 37 5.11 -11.21 -0.87
C SER A 37 4.97 -10.36 -2.12
N GLN A 38 4.99 -11.02 -3.28
CA GLN A 38 4.75 -10.36 -4.54
C GLN A 38 4.04 -11.29 -5.51
N THR A 39 3.19 -10.72 -6.36
CA THR A 39 2.47 -11.45 -7.42
C THR A 39 2.62 -10.71 -8.75
N PRO A 40 2.86 -11.39 -9.89
CA PRO A 40 2.90 -10.74 -11.20
C PRO A 40 1.62 -9.96 -11.49
N SER A 41 1.76 -8.73 -11.98
CA SER A 41 0.61 -7.87 -12.30
C SER A 41 0.17 -8.12 -13.74
N LYS A 42 -1.00 -8.74 -13.91
CA LYS A 42 -1.59 -9.01 -15.23
C LYS A 42 -2.67 -8.00 -15.61
N GLY A 43 -3.38 -7.49 -14.60
CA GLY A 43 -4.49 -6.56 -14.80
C GLY A 43 -4.11 -5.08 -14.90
N VAL A 44 -2.87 -4.69 -14.59
CA VAL A 44 -2.43 -3.30 -14.59
C VAL A 44 -1.41 -3.02 -15.69
N LYS A 45 -1.65 -2.00 -16.52
CA LYS A 45 -0.74 -1.59 -17.60
C LYS A 45 -0.63 -0.08 -17.68
N ARG A 46 0.60 0.44 -17.77
CA ARG A 46 0.90 1.89 -17.81
C ARG A 46 0.20 2.70 -16.68
N GLY A 47 0.07 2.09 -15.51
CA GLY A 47 -0.61 2.68 -14.35
C GLY A 47 -2.13 2.77 -14.50
N VAL A 48 -2.75 1.93 -15.33
CA VAL A 48 -4.20 1.84 -15.50
C VAL A 48 -4.62 0.39 -15.29
N VAL A 49 -5.70 0.19 -14.53
CA VAL A 49 -6.33 -1.13 -14.36
C VAL A 49 -7.13 -1.44 -15.63
N LEU A 50 -6.66 -2.40 -16.42
CA LEU A 50 -7.32 -2.88 -17.64
C LEU A 50 -8.16 -4.13 -17.37
N ASN A 51 -7.78 -4.93 -16.37
CA ASN A 51 -8.54 -6.10 -15.92
C ASN A 51 -8.66 -6.06 -14.39
N ILE A 52 -9.88 -5.84 -13.90
CA ILE A 52 -10.14 -5.70 -12.46
C ILE A 52 -10.03 -7.03 -11.74
N ASP A 53 -10.52 -8.12 -12.33
CA ASP A 53 -10.52 -9.44 -11.70
C ASP A 53 -9.09 -9.95 -11.49
N GLU A 54 -8.24 -9.80 -12.50
CA GLU A 54 -6.82 -10.15 -12.36
C GLU A 54 -6.08 -9.28 -11.33
N THR A 55 -6.45 -8.01 -11.23
CA THR A 55 -5.86 -7.09 -10.24
C THR A 55 -6.29 -7.46 -8.83
N VAL A 56 -7.57 -7.75 -8.61
CA VAL A 56 -8.12 -8.21 -7.32
C VAL A 56 -7.47 -9.52 -6.91
N ASN A 57 -7.40 -10.50 -7.81
CA ASN A 57 -6.77 -11.78 -7.54
C ASN A 57 -5.29 -11.62 -7.14
N ALA A 58 -4.53 -10.78 -7.85
CA ALA A 58 -3.13 -10.53 -7.51
C ALA A 58 -2.97 -9.88 -6.13
N ILE A 59 -3.82 -8.89 -5.78
CA ILE A 59 -3.82 -8.26 -4.45
C ILE A 59 -4.17 -9.29 -3.36
N GLN A 60 -5.16 -10.14 -3.59
CA GLN A 60 -5.56 -11.18 -2.63
C GLN A 60 -4.47 -12.22 -2.42
N SER A 61 -3.84 -12.69 -3.50
CA SER A 61 -2.72 -13.65 -3.43
C SER A 61 -1.56 -13.08 -2.62
N THR A 62 -1.07 -11.89 -2.98
CA THR A 62 0.06 -11.29 -2.26
C THR A 62 -0.33 -10.98 -0.80
N SER A 63 -1.52 -10.46 -0.53
CA SER A 63 -1.94 -10.16 0.85
C SER A 63 -2.05 -11.41 1.72
N SER A 64 -2.58 -12.51 1.18
CA SER A 64 -2.71 -13.78 1.90
C SER A 64 -1.34 -14.35 2.27
N GLU A 65 -0.40 -14.34 1.31
CA GLU A 65 0.97 -14.82 1.55
C GLU A 65 1.72 -13.95 2.56
N ALA A 66 1.52 -12.63 2.55
CA ALA A 66 2.14 -11.74 3.54
C ALA A 66 1.56 -11.94 4.96
N ILE A 67 0.25 -12.25 5.06
CA ILE A 67 -0.38 -12.62 6.33
C ILE A 67 0.17 -13.96 6.83
N GLU A 68 0.35 -14.94 5.94
CA GLU A 68 0.91 -16.25 6.29
C GLU A 68 2.35 -16.11 6.81
N GLN A 69 3.21 -15.36 6.11
CA GLN A 69 4.60 -15.16 6.53
C GLN A 69 4.75 -14.38 7.84
N SER A 70 3.88 -13.38 8.07
CA SER A 70 3.95 -12.52 9.26
C SER A 70 3.16 -13.04 10.46
N GLU A 71 2.29 -14.03 10.24
CA GLU A 71 1.27 -14.51 11.19
C GLU A 71 0.34 -13.39 11.73
N ILE A 72 0.26 -12.26 11.03
CA ILE A 72 -0.47 -11.07 11.47
C ILE A 72 -1.57 -10.72 10.48
N LYS A 73 -2.80 -10.62 11.01
CA LYS A 73 -3.95 -10.08 10.27
C LYS A 73 -3.98 -8.56 10.39
N PHE A 74 -4.34 -7.89 9.30
CA PHE A 74 -4.50 -6.44 9.23
C PHE A 74 -5.82 -6.07 8.57
N ASN A 75 -6.44 -4.99 9.05
CA ASN A 75 -7.69 -4.45 8.53
C ASN A 75 -7.51 -3.09 7.84
N GLU A 76 -6.34 -2.48 8.03
CA GLU A 76 -5.95 -1.19 7.47
C GLU A 76 -4.65 -1.38 6.70
N VAL A 77 -4.53 -0.71 5.55
CA VAL A 77 -3.40 -0.87 4.65
C VAL A 77 -3.08 0.46 3.98
N PHE A 78 -1.79 0.75 3.83
CA PHE A 78 -1.31 1.83 2.99
C PHE A 78 -1.15 1.34 1.56
N VAL A 79 -1.79 2.00 0.61
CA VAL A 79 -1.71 1.58 -0.80
C VAL A 79 -0.85 2.57 -1.59
N GLY A 80 0.21 2.04 -2.19
CA GLY A 80 1.02 2.72 -3.19
C GLY A 80 0.39 2.57 -4.57
N ILE A 81 0.10 3.68 -5.23
CA ILE A 81 -0.31 3.72 -6.63
C ILE A 81 0.55 4.73 -7.40
N ALA A 82 0.82 4.42 -8.66
CA ALA A 82 1.49 5.32 -9.59
C ALA A 82 0.81 5.24 -10.96
N GLY A 83 0.74 6.37 -11.68
CA GLY A 83 0.20 6.37 -13.04
C GLY A 83 0.00 7.77 -13.60
N GLN A 84 -0.14 7.85 -14.93
CA GLN A 84 -0.31 9.12 -15.65
C GLN A 84 -1.63 9.85 -15.30
N HIS A 85 -2.55 9.16 -14.64
CA HIS A 85 -3.81 9.71 -14.17
C HIS A 85 -3.67 10.50 -12.85
N ILE A 86 -2.56 10.31 -12.11
CA ILE A 86 -2.27 11.08 -10.90
C ILE A 86 -1.69 12.43 -11.30
N LYS A 87 -2.41 13.51 -10.97
CA LYS A 87 -1.99 14.89 -11.25
C LYS A 87 -2.11 15.72 -9.98
N SER A 88 -1.15 16.61 -9.76
CA SER A 88 -1.20 17.63 -8.72
C SER A 88 -1.20 18.99 -9.37
N VAL A 89 -2.01 19.90 -8.84
CA VAL A 89 -2.06 21.30 -9.28
C VAL A 89 -1.72 22.18 -8.10
N LYS A 90 -0.71 23.03 -8.25
CA LYS A 90 -0.36 24.03 -7.23
C LYS A 90 -1.35 25.19 -7.32
N ASN A 91 -2.20 25.35 -6.32
CA ASN A 91 -3.09 26.51 -6.22
C ASN A 91 -2.42 27.63 -5.39
N ARG A 92 -2.62 28.89 -5.79
CA ARG A 92 -2.29 30.08 -4.98
C ARG A 92 -3.60 30.76 -4.59
N GLY A 93 -4.04 30.55 -3.35
CA GLY A 93 -5.16 31.29 -2.77
C GLY A 93 -4.69 32.60 -2.14
N TYR A 94 -5.52 33.64 -2.22
CA TYR A 94 -5.36 34.87 -1.46
C TYR A 94 -6.38 34.86 -0.32
N ILE A 95 -5.91 35.08 0.91
CA ILE A 95 -6.78 35.30 2.06
C ILE A 95 -6.83 36.81 2.25
N ASN A 96 -7.96 37.43 1.90
CA ASN A 96 -8.23 38.80 2.31
C ASN A 96 -8.71 38.75 3.76
N ARG A 97 -8.00 39.44 4.66
CA ARG A 97 -8.49 39.69 6.02
C ARG A 97 -9.20 41.03 6.00
N ASP A 98 -10.44 41.04 6.46
CA ASP A 98 -11.18 42.29 6.66
C ASP A 98 -10.48 43.13 7.73
N SER A 99 -10.41 44.44 7.48
CA SER A 99 -9.78 45.43 8.34
C SER A 99 -10.64 45.80 9.54
#